data_AF-A0A7J9CRH8-F1
#
_entry.id   AF-A0A7J9CRH8-F1
#
_cell.length_a   1.000
_cell.length_b   1.000
_cell.length_c   1.000
_cell.angle_alpha   90.00
_cell.angle_beta   90.00
_cell.angle_gamma   90.00
#
_symmetry.space_group_name_H-M   'P 1'
#
loop_
_entity.id
_entity.type
_entity.pdbx_description
1 polymer ?
#
loop_
_entity_poly.entity_id
_entity_poly.type
_entity_poly.pdbx_seq_one_letter_code
_entity_poly.pdbx_strand_id
1 'polypeptide(L)'
;VTVFTVNKNLEQNATKIFHRWQSIAHKLPRDLFTAVWVMKVNSSQVGRKTVLASFKGMFLGRIDVLIPLIQYAFPELGLARENCTQMSWVQSVLYFGALPIEPVEILLNRSALPILSLKAKTDYIRQPMSETGIEGFMNMFLEEGTDFAITMIEAFGGKMDEIRENESPFPHRSGILFESVYIVQWASEEDAGLCINWMRRLYSYMSSYASKSVREAYYNYKDLDLGTNNINGYTSYEQASVWGLKYFKNNFKRLVRIKTMIDPMNFFSNEQSIPPLLSP
;
A
#
# COMPACT_ATOMS: atom_id res chain seq x y z
N VAL A 1 23.52 0.12 -2.01
CA VAL A 1 22.37 -0.75 -2.30
C VAL A 1 22.25 -0.96 -3.80
N THR A 2 21.52 -1.98 -4.24
CA THR A 2 21.14 -2.15 -5.66
C THR A 2 19.63 -2.00 -5.76
N VAL A 3 19.14 -1.07 -6.58
CA VAL A 3 17.70 -0.95 -6.88
C VAL A 3 17.41 -1.50 -8.27
N PHE A 4 16.18 -1.93 -8.51
CA PHE A 4 15.73 -2.31 -9.85
C PHE A 4 14.27 -1.95 -10.09
N THR A 5 13.91 -1.77 -11.37
CA THR A 5 12.54 -1.73 -11.85
C THR A 5 12.43 -2.57 -13.11
N VAL A 6 11.51 -3.53 -13.12
CA VAL A 6 11.13 -4.29 -14.30
C VAL A 6 9.67 -3.98 -14.61
N ASN A 7 9.43 -3.42 -15.78
CA ASN A 7 8.11 -3.03 -16.24
C ASN A 7 7.48 -4.15 -17.07
N LYS A 8 6.23 -4.50 -16.77
CA LYS A 8 5.41 -5.43 -17.55
C LYS A 8 4.03 -4.85 -17.74
N ASN A 9 3.51 -4.84 -18.95
CA ASN A 9 2.12 -4.52 -19.23
C ASN A 9 1.26 -5.80 -19.37
N LEU A 10 -0.05 -5.63 -19.56
CA LEU A 10 -0.99 -6.74 -19.74
C LEU A 10 -0.57 -7.67 -20.90
N GLU A 11 -0.08 -7.09 -21.99
CA GLU A 11 0.40 -7.81 -23.17
C GLU A 11 1.70 -8.61 -22.90
N GLN A 12 2.44 -8.28 -21.83
CA GLN A 12 3.70 -8.88 -21.42
C GLN A 12 3.54 -9.80 -20.20
N ASN A 13 2.37 -10.43 -20.04
CA ASN A 13 2.07 -11.37 -18.94
C ASN A 13 2.17 -10.76 -17.53
N ALA A 14 1.91 -9.45 -17.36
CA ALA A 14 1.93 -8.80 -16.03
C ALA A 14 1.09 -9.55 -14.99
N THR A 15 -0.10 -10.02 -15.35
CA THR A 15 -0.98 -10.81 -14.48
C THR A 15 -0.30 -12.05 -13.90
N LYS A 16 0.36 -12.86 -14.75
CA LYS A 16 1.03 -14.10 -14.34
C LYS A 16 2.27 -13.83 -13.50
N ILE A 17 3.04 -12.80 -13.86
CA ILE A 17 4.23 -12.40 -13.11
C ILE A 17 3.82 -11.86 -11.73
N PHE A 18 2.75 -11.07 -11.65
CA PHE A 18 2.22 -10.60 -10.36
C PHE A 18 1.66 -11.76 -9.52
N HIS A 19 0.96 -12.71 -10.15
CA HIS A 19 0.47 -13.91 -9.49
C HIS A 19 1.60 -14.75 -8.89
N ARG A 20 2.74 -14.85 -9.60
CA ARG A 20 3.95 -15.48 -9.07
C ARG A 20 4.56 -14.67 -7.92
N TRP A 21 4.69 -13.36 -8.09
CA TRP A 21 5.29 -12.44 -7.10
C TRP A 21 4.61 -12.56 -5.74
N GLN A 22 3.27 -12.49 -5.65
CA GLN A 22 2.56 -12.56 -4.36
C GLN A 22 2.84 -13.84 -3.57
N SER A 23 3.17 -14.93 -4.25
CA SER A 23 3.42 -16.25 -3.63
C SER A 23 4.81 -16.39 -3.02
N ILE A 24 5.75 -15.54 -3.45
CA ILE A 24 7.18 -15.66 -3.10
C ILE A 24 7.74 -14.42 -2.41
N ALA A 25 7.19 -13.22 -2.66
CA ALA A 25 7.81 -11.96 -2.26
C ALA A 25 8.04 -11.86 -0.75
N HIS A 26 7.07 -12.30 0.05
CA HIS A 26 7.15 -12.34 1.51
C HIS A 26 8.13 -13.38 2.08
N LYS A 27 8.67 -14.26 1.24
CA LYS A 27 9.64 -15.31 1.59
C LYS A 27 11.06 -15.00 1.12
N LEU A 28 11.24 -13.90 0.39
CA LEU A 28 12.55 -13.49 -0.10
C LEU A 28 13.47 -13.13 1.09
N PRO A 29 14.80 -13.18 0.93
CA PRO A 29 15.73 -12.84 2.00
C PRO A 29 15.47 -11.44 2.54
N ARG A 30 15.77 -11.23 3.83
CA ARG A 30 15.53 -9.95 4.53
C ARG A 30 16.24 -8.75 3.90
N ASP A 31 17.33 -9.00 3.19
CA ASP A 31 18.10 -7.98 2.49
C ASP A 31 17.43 -7.50 1.20
N LEU A 32 16.35 -8.15 0.76
CA LEU A 32 15.62 -7.82 -0.46
C LEU A 32 14.20 -7.36 -0.16
N PHE A 33 13.96 -6.06 -0.36
CA PHE A 33 12.61 -5.50 -0.44
C PHE A 33 12.12 -5.58 -1.89
N THR A 34 10.86 -5.97 -2.10
CA THR A 34 10.19 -5.91 -3.40
C THR A 34 8.78 -5.35 -3.29
N ALA A 35 8.34 -4.67 -4.34
CA ALA A 35 7.02 -4.08 -4.45
C ALA A 35 6.53 -4.13 -5.91
N VAL A 36 5.22 -4.01 -6.10
CA VAL A 36 4.61 -3.86 -7.42
C VAL A 36 3.78 -2.59 -7.43
N TRP A 37 4.08 -1.69 -8.37
CA TRP A 37 3.29 -0.49 -8.59
C TRP A 37 2.44 -0.67 -9.82
N VAL A 38 1.13 -0.52 -9.68
CA VAL A 38 0.15 -0.71 -10.75
C VAL A 38 -0.49 0.62 -11.09
N MET A 39 -0.44 1.00 -12.38
CA MET A 39 -0.98 2.27 -12.87
C MET A 39 -1.37 2.17 -14.34
N LYS A 40 -2.21 3.11 -14.81
CA LYS A 40 -2.56 3.25 -16.23
C LYS A 40 -1.44 3.98 -16.98
N VAL A 41 -1.08 3.50 -18.17
CA VAL A 41 -0.09 4.13 -19.06
C VAL A 41 -0.56 4.12 -20.52
N ASN A 42 0.12 4.90 -21.36
CA ASN A 42 -0.05 4.77 -22.81
C ASN A 42 0.53 3.43 -23.27
N SER A 43 -0.20 2.72 -24.12
CA SER A 43 0.30 1.50 -24.77
C SER A 43 1.24 1.85 -25.93
N SER A 44 1.87 0.83 -26.52
CA SER A 44 2.63 0.98 -27.77
C SER A 44 1.74 1.30 -28.98
N GLN A 45 0.44 1.01 -28.90
CA GLN A 45 -0.53 1.37 -29.93
C GLN A 45 -1.01 2.81 -29.69
N VAL A 46 -0.89 3.64 -30.73
CA VAL A 46 -1.27 5.06 -30.68
C VAL A 46 -2.74 5.19 -30.25
N GLY A 47 -2.99 6.04 -29.26
CA GLY A 47 -4.33 6.34 -28.74
C GLY A 47 -4.91 5.29 -27.78
N ARG A 48 -4.22 4.18 -27.53
CA ARG A 48 -4.70 3.12 -26.63
C ARG A 48 -3.94 3.15 -25.29
N LYS A 49 -4.67 2.92 -24.19
CA LYS A 49 -4.13 2.78 -22.84
C LYS A 49 -3.94 1.30 -22.48
N THR A 50 -2.99 1.01 -21.61
CA THR A 50 -2.76 -0.31 -20.99
C THR A 50 -2.44 -0.11 -19.50
N VAL A 51 -2.36 -1.22 -18.77
CA VAL A 51 -1.97 -1.22 -17.35
C VAL A 51 -0.52 -1.64 -17.25
N LEU A 52 0.27 -0.86 -16.52
CA LEU A 52 1.66 -1.16 -16.20
C LEU A 52 1.74 -1.74 -14.78
N ALA A 53 2.39 -2.89 -14.65
CA ALA A 53 2.91 -3.39 -13.39
C ALA A 53 4.42 -3.17 -13.37
N SER A 54 4.88 -2.24 -12.53
CA SER A 54 6.29 -1.97 -12.27
C SER A 54 6.74 -2.78 -11.05
N PHE A 55 7.50 -3.84 -11.29
CA PHE A 55 8.12 -4.65 -10.25
C PHE A 55 9.39 -3.96 -9.79
N LYS A 56 9.36 -3.40 -8.59
CA LYS A 56 10.45 -2.62 -8.00
C LYS A 56 11.11 -3.41 -6.89
N GLY A 57 12.38 -3.14 -6.63
CA GLY A 57 13.03 -3.68 -5.45
C GLY A 57 14.27 -2.93 -5.04
N MET A 58 14.65 -3.15 -3.78
CA MET A 58 15.89 -2.67 -3.18
C MET A 58 16.58 -3.83 -2.49
N PHE A 59 17.82 -4.08 -2.89
CA PHE A 59 18.67 -5.08 -2.30
C PHE A 59 19.80 -4.43 -1.51
N LEU A 60 19.96 -4.84 -0.25
CA LEU A 60 21.04 -4.45 0.64
C LEU A 60 22.34 -5.20 0.30
N GLY A 61 22.75 -5.13 -0.95
CA GLY A 61 23.91 -5.81 -1.46
C GLY A 61 24.25 -5.38 -2.87
N ARG A 62 25.14 -6.14 -3.51
CA ARG A 62 25.63 -5.87 -4.85
C ARG A 62 24.87 -6.66 -5.91
N ILE A 63 24.93 -6.17 -7.14
CA ILE A 63 24.21 -6.71 -8.29
C ILE A 63 24.60 -8.15 -8.65
N ASP A 64 25.87 -8.52 -8.42
CA ASP A 64 26.42 -9.87 -8.62
C ASP A 64 25.79 -10.92 -7.71
N VAL A 65 25.22 -10.50 -6.58
CA VAL A 65 24.46 -11.37 -5.67
C VAL A 65 22.96 -11.30 -5.97
N LEU A 66 22.44 -10.12 -6.31
CA LEU A 66 21.02 -9.92 -6.62
C LEU A 66 20.55 -10.72 -7.84
N ILE A 67 21.31 -10.67 -8.94
CA ILE A 67 20.89 -11.30 -10.20
C ILE A 67 20.72 -12.82 -10.04
N PRO A 68 21.72 -13.59 -9.53
CA PRO A 68 21.53 -15.02 -9.29
C PRO A 68 20.41 -15.35 -8.32
N LEU A 69 20.23 -14.53 -7.27
CA LEU A 69 19.15 -14.70 -6.29
C LEU A 69 17.77 -14.64 -6.97
N ILE A 70 17.53 -13.60 -7.77
CA ILE A 70 16.27 -13.43 -8.48
C ILE A 70 16.08 -14.47 -9.58
N GLN A 71 17.14 -14.84 -10.30
CA GLN A 71 17.07 -15.91 -11.30
C GLN A 71 16.69 -17.26 -10.67
N TYR A 72 17.14 -17.53 -9.45
CA TYR A 72 16.77 -18.74 -8.72
C TYR A 72 15.34 -18.68 -8.17
N ALA A 73 14.98 -17.58 -7.49
CA ALA A 73 13.72 -17.49 -6.75
C ALA A 73 12.53 -17.03 -7.61
N PHE A 74 12.78 -16.15 -8.59
CA PHE A 74 11.77 -15.48 -9.42
C PHE A 74 12.24 -15.26 -10.87
N PRO A 75 12.62 -16.33 -11.61
CA PRO A 75 13.11 -16.21 -12.98
C PRO A 75 12.11 -15.56 -13.95
N GLU A 76 10.80 -15.72 -13.70
CA GLU A 76 9.72 -15.18 -14.55
C GLU A 76 9.71 -13.65 -14.62
N LEU A 77 10.32 -12.99 -13.63
CA LEU A 77 10.52 -11.55 -13.65
C LEU A 77 11.41 -11.12 -14.83
N GLY A 78 12.39 -11.96 -15.19
CA GLY A 78 13.37 -11.65 -16.23
C GLY A 78 14.29 -10.48 -15.85
N LEU A 79 14.66 -10.38 -14.57
CA LEU A 79 15.56 -9.33 -14.10
C LEU A 79 16.93 -9.46 -14.78
N ALA A 80 17.34 -8.39 -15.45
CA ALA A 80 18.64 -8.29 -16.10
C ALA A 80 19.47 -7.13 -15.52
N ARG A 81 20.77 -7.11 -15.85
CA ARG A 81 21.72 -6.12 -15.30
C ARG A 81 21.34 -4.69 -15.69
N GLU A 82 20.71 -4.51 -16.85
CA GLU A 82 20.27 -3.22 -17.38
C GLU A 82 19.08 -2.64 -16.60
N ASN A 83 18.34 -3.49 -15.86
CA ASN A 83 17.25 -3.05 -15.00
C ASN A 83 17.72 -2.59 -13.62
N CYS A 84 19.00 -2.80 -13.31
CA CYS A 84 19.55 -2.60 -11.98
C CYS A 84 20.47 -1.37 -11.94
N THR A 85 20.47 -0.66 -10.82
CA THR A 85 21.39 0.46 -10.58
C THR A 85 21.93 0.37 -9.17
N GLN A 86 23.25 0.40 -9.04
CA GLN A 86 23.91 0.51 -7.73
C GLN A 86 24.03 1.97 -7.33
N MET A 87 23.63 2.27 -6.11
CA MET A 87 23.62 3.63 -5.58
C MET A 87 23.77 3.64 -4.05
N SER A 88 24.02 4.80 -3.49
CA SER A 88 23.93 5.00 -2.04
C SER A 88 22.50 4.77 -1.54
N TRP A 89 22.34 4.52 -0.24
CA TRP A 89 21.01 4.35 0.33
C TRP A 89 20.16 5.63 0.21
N VAL A 90 20.75 6.82 0.42
CA VAL A 90 20.01 8.08 0.30
C VAL A 90 19.53 8.34 -1.13
N GLN A 91 20.32 7.99 -2.14
CA GLN A 91 19.89 8.07 -3.55
C GLN A 91 18.71 7.12 -3.84
N SER A 92 18.65 5.97 -3.17
CA SER A 92 17.51 5.04 -3.33
C SER A 92 16.20 5.64 -2.81
N VAL A 93 16.24 6.54 -1.83
CA VAL A 93 15.05 7.27 -1.37
C VAL A 93 14.46 8.11 -2.50
N LEU A 94 15.32 8.80 -3.27
CA LEU A 94 14.91 9.59 -4.44
C LEU A 94 14.37 8.71 -5.56
N TYR A 95 14.99 7.55 -5.77
CA TYR A 95 14.54 6.56 -6.74
C TYR A 95 13.10 6.08 -6.45
N PHE A 96 12.79 5.73 -5.19
CA PHE A 96 11.42 5.37 -4.81
C PHE A 96 10.49 6.58 -4.79
N GLY A 97 10.99 7.79 -4.51
CA GLY A 97 10.21 9.03 -4.62
C GLY A 97 9.89 9.47 -6.05
N ALA A 98 10.39 8.76 -7.08
CA ALA A 98 10.31 9.17 -8.48
C ALA A 98 10.87 10.59 -8.72
N LEU A 99 11.90 10.96 -7.97
CA LEU A 99 12.61 12.23 -8.06
C LEU A 99 13.93 12.06 -8.83
N PRO A 100 14.51 13.16 -9.37
CA PRO A 100 15.90 13.14 -9.83
C PRO A 100 16.83 12.59 -8.75
N ILE A 101 17.73 11.68 -9.11
CA ILE A 101 18.64 11.00 -8.16
C ILE A 101 19.68 11.97 -7.60
N GLU A 102 20.02 13.02 -8.33
CA GLU A 102 20.89 14.10 -7.90
C GLU A 102 20.33 15.45 -8.37
N PRO A 103 20.55 16.54 -7.60
CA PRO A 103 21.19 16.59 -6.28
C PRO A 103 20.30 16.01 -5.15
N VAL A 104 20.91 15.47 -4.08
CA VAL A 104 20.16 14.83 -2.97
C VAL A 104 19.46 15.83 -2.06
N GLU A 105 19.89 17.08 -2.11
CA GLU A 105 19.42 18.22 -1.34
C GLU A 105 17.95 18.56 -1.65
N ILE A 106 17.37 18.02 -2.74
CA ILE A 106 15.93 18.11 -2.99
C ILE A 106 15.10 17.54 -1.82
N LEU A 107 15.65 16.58 -1.06
CA LEU A 107 15.03 16.05 0.17
C LEU A 107 14.84 17.11 1.27
N LEU A 108 15.57 18.23 1.21
CA LEU A 108 15.41 19.36 2.14
C LEU A 108 14.28 20.31 1.71
N ASN A 109 13.79 20.19 0.47
CA ASN A 109 12.76 21.08 -0.07
C ASN A 109 11.34 20.53 0.21
N ARG A 110 10.65 21.18 1.15
CA ARG A 110 9.27 20.83 1.56
C ARG A 110 8.19 21.09 0.50
N SER A 111 8.54 21.77 -0.59
CA SER A 111 7.61 22.15 -1.67
C SER A 111 8.10 21.65 -3.04
N ALA A 112 8.94 20.62 -3.07
CA ALA A 112 9.51 20.08 -4.30
C ALA A 112 8.48 19.40 -5.23
N LEU A 113 7.37 18.93 -4.68
CA LEU A 113 6.32 18.22 -5.41
C LEU A 113 5.00 18.98 -5.34
N PRO A 114 4.17 18.88 -6.41
CA PRO A 114 2.84 19.48 -6.40
C PRO A 114 1.96 18.82 -5.34
N ILE A 115 1.08 19.63 -4.73
CA ILE A 115 0.05 19.14 -3.83
C ILE A 115 -1.19 18.87 -4.67
N LEU A 116 -1.64 17.62 -4.69
CA LEU A 116 -2.86 17.19 -5.36
C LEU A 116 -3.87 16.68 -4.33
N SER A 117 -5.15 16.92 -4.60
CA SER A 117 -6.24 16.26 -3.87
C SER A 117 -6.18 14.76 -4.14
N LEU A 118 -6.49 13.95 -3.13
CA LEU A 118 -6.43 12.50 -3.24
C LEU A 118 -7.46 11.79 -2.38
N LYS A 119 -7.79 10.57 -2.77
CA LYS A 119 -8.44 9.57 -1.93
C LYS A 119 -7.53 8.36 -1.85
N ALA A 120 -7.30 7.88 -0.63
CA ALA A 120 -6.52 6.67 -0.37
C ALA A 120 -7.33 5.64 0.43
N LYS A 121 -7.00 4.36 0.23
CA LYS A 121 -7.49 3.21 1.00
C LYS A 121 -6.38 2.16 1.10
N THR A 122 -6.45 1.27 2.08
CA THR A 122 -5.47 0.19 2.26
C THR A 122 -6.14 -1.15 2.51
N ASP A 123 -5.48 -2.23 2.08
CA ASP A 123 -5.81 -3.61 2.44
C ASP A 123 -4.55 -4.38 2.80
N TYR A 124 -4.70 -5.35 3.70
CA TYR A 124 -3.73 -6.42 3.91
C TYR A 124 -4.22 -7.72 3.29
N ILE A 125 -3.36 -8.37 2.51
CA ILE A 125 -3.67 -9.62 1.81
C ILE A 125 -2.92 -10.78 2.49
N ARG A 126 -3.66 -11.83 2.84
CA ARG A 126 -3.14 -13.03 3.55
C ARG A 126 -3.17 -14.30 2.72
N GLN A 127 -3.90 -14.29 1.60
CA GLN A 127 -4.03 -15.42 0.68
C GLN A 127 -3.83 -14.91 -0.75
N PRO A 128 -3.16 -15.68 -1.62
CA PRO A 128 -2.95 -15.23 -3.00
C PRO A 128 -4.29 -14.98 -3.72
N MET A 129 -4.33 -13.90 -4.49
CA MET A 129 -5.38 -13.63 -5.47
C MET A 129 -5.29 -14.65 -6.61
N SER A 130 -6.42 -15.02 -7.22
CA SER A 130 -6.40 -15.78 -8.47
C SER A 130 -5.91 -14.91 -9.63
N GLU A 131 -5.43 -15.52 -10.72
CA GLU A 131 -5.07 -14.78 -11.94
C GLU A 131 -6.25 -13.96 -12.48
N THR A 132 -7.47 -14.53 -12.50
CA THR A 132 -8.69 -13.81 -12.90
C THR A 132 -9.01 -12.64 -11.96
N GLY A 133 -8.73 -12.78 -10.67
CA GLY A 133 -8.89 -11.70 -9.70
C GLY A 133 -7.89 -10.56 -9.90
N ILE A 134 -6.66 -10.90 -10.24
CA ILE A 134 -5.62 -9.92 -10.61
C ILE A 134 -6.00 -9.21 -11.92
N GLU A 135 -6.45 -9.95 -12.92
CA GLU A 135 -6.84 -9.39 -14.21
C GLU A 135 -8.00 -8.40 -14.05
N GLY A 136 -9.04 -8.77 -13.29
CA GLY A 136 -10.15 -7.87 -12.99
C GLY A 136 -9.69 -6.62 -12.23
N PHE A 137 -8.81 -6.77 -11.23
CA PHE A 137 -8.19 -5.65 -10.51
C PHE A 137 -7.43 -4.71 -11.47
N MET A 138 -6.58 -5.25 -12.33
CA MET A 138 -5.82 -4.46 -13.31
C MET A 138 -6.76 -3.75 -14.27
N ASN A 139 -7.79 -4.42 -14.79
CA ASN A 139 -8.75 -3.84 -15.74
C ASN A 139 -9.52 -2.63 -15.17
N MET A 140 -9.69 -2.52 -13.85
CA MET A 140 -10.30 -1.33 -13.24
C MET A 140 -9.50 -0.04 -13.49
N PHE A 141 -8.19 -0.13 -13.76
CA PHE A 141 -7.35 1.01 -14.11
C PHE A 141 -7.58 1.52 -15.53
N LEU A 142 -8.32 0.80 -16.38
CA LEU A 142 -8.64 1.24 -17.74
C LEU A 142 -9.92 2.08 -17.80
N GLU A 143 -10.62 2.22 -16.69
CA GLU A 143 -11.83 3.03 -16.58
C GLU A 143 -11.52 4.54 -16.59
N GLU A 144 -12.55 5.36 -16.76
CA GLU A 144 -12.45 6.82 -16.70
C GLU A 144 -12.08 7.31 -15.28
N GLY A 145 -11.36 8.44 -15.18
CA GLY A 145 -10.99 9.02 -13.88
C GLY A 145 -9.81 8.33 -13.18
N THR A 146 -9.04 7.52 -13.89
CA THR A 146 -7.95 6.70 -13.34
C THR A 146 -6.55 7.11 -13.82
N ASP A 147 -6.42 8.25 -14.50
CA ASP A 147 -5.14 8.69 -15.09
C ASP A 147 -4.06 8.95 -14.04
N PHE A 148 -4.45 9.34 -12.83
CA PHE A 148 -3.57 9.51 -11.68
C PHE A 148 -3.86 8.51 -10.56
N ALA A 149 -4.39 7.33 -10.93
CA ALA A 149 -4.54 6.21 -10.01
C ALA A 149 -3.26 5.39 -9.95
N ILE A 150 -2.86 5.00 -8.73
CA ILE A 150 -1.76 4.09 -8.47
C ILE A 150 -2.13 3.16 -7.32
N THR A 151 -1.83 1.88 -7.48
CA THR A 151 -1.75 0.95 -6.35
C THR A 151 -0.29 0.61 -6.08
N MET A 152 0.17 0.85 -4.86
CA MET A 152 1.48 0.42 -4.37
C MET A 152 1.30 -0.84 -3.54
N ILE A 153 1.94 -1.93 -3.96
CA ILE A 153 1.78 -3.25 -3.35
C ILE A 153 3.13 -3.67 -2.78
N GLU A 154 3.25 -3.72 -1.46
CA GLU A 154 4.51 -3.88 -0.75
C GLU A 154 4.58 -5.25 -0.07
N ALA A 155 5.63 -6.02 -0.36
CA ALA A 155 5.81 -7.33 0.25
C ALA A 155 6.00 -7.22 1.77
N PHE A 156 5.26 -8.05 2.51
CA PHE A 156 5.44 -8.23 3.94
C PHE A 156 6.41 -9.39 4.22
N GLY A 157 6.36 -9.99 5.41
CA GLY A 157 7.27 -11.05 5.81
C GLY A 157 8.54 -10.53 6.46
N GLY A 158 9.62 -11.33 6.40
CA GLY A 158 10.92 -10.98 6.95
C GLY A 158 10.82 -10.54 8.42
N LYS A 159 11.29 -9.32 8.74
CA LYS A 159 11.26 -8.81 10.11
C LYS A 159 9.84 -8.59 10.64
N MET A 160 8.87 -8.32 9.76
CA MET A 160 7.47 -8.08 10.16
C MET A 160 6.79 -9.34 10.71
N ASP A 161 7.25 -10.53 10.33
CA ASP A 161 6.73 -11.80 10.86
C ASP A 161 7.25 -12.12 12.26
N GLU A 162 8.42 -11.58 12.65
CA GLU A 162 9.02 -11.83 13.97
C GLU A 162 8.41 -10.99 15.09
N ILE A 163 7.89 -9.80 14.75
CA ILE A 163 7.36 -8.85 15.72
C ILE A 163 5.97 -9.32 16.16
N ARG A 164 5.73 -9.35 17.47
CA ARG A 164 4.42 -9.80 17.99
C ARG A 164 3.36 -8.75 17.69
N GLU A 165 2.14 -9.19 17.35
CA GLU A 165 1.03 -8.29 17.02
C GLU A 165 0.72 -7.27 18.14
N ASN A 166 1.03 -7.59 19.40
CA ASN A 166 0.75 -6.76 20.57
C ASN A 166 1.96 -5.97 21.11
N GLU A 167 3.10 -6.02 20.41
CA GLU A 167 4.33 -5.30 20.81
C GLU A 167 4.17 -3.78 20.65
N SER A 168 3.38 -3.35 19.67
CA SER A 168 3.05 -1.96 19.38
C SER A 168 1.56 -1.82 19.05
N PRO A 169 0.98 -0.60 19.01
CA PRO A 169 -0.38 -0.40 18.53
C PRO A 169 -0.64 -0.99 17.14
N PHE A 170 0.34 -0.91 16.23
CA PHE A 170 0.27 -1.47 14.88
C PHE A 170 0.30 -3.02 14.92
N PRO A 171 -0.80 -3.69 14.54
CA PRO A 171 -0.97 -5.13 14.78
C PRO A 171 -0.67 -6.01 13.56
N HIS A 172 -0.45 -5.41 12.38
CA HIS A 172 -0.39 -6.12 11.10
C HIS A 172 1.01 -6.74 10.93
N ARG A 173 1.18 -7.97 11.43
CA ARG A 173 2.47 -8.69 11.50
C ARG A 173 2.42 -10.00 10.71
N SER A 174 2.77 -11.11 11.36
CA SER A 174 2.84 -12.44 10.77
C SER A 174 1.64 -12.85 9.90
N GLY A 175 1.93 -13.53 8.81
CA GLY A 175 0.94 -14.14 7.92
C GLY A 175 0.28 -13.17 6.95
N ILE A 176 0.87 -12.00 6.72
CA ILE A 176 0.51 -11.06 5.66
C ILE A 176 1.48 -11.29 4.50
N LEU A 177 0.94 -11.44 3.29
CA LEU A 177 1.74 -11.57 2.07
C LEU A 177 2.23 -10.20 1.62
N PHE A 178 1.32 -9.23 1.58
CA PHE A 178 1.60 -7.86 1.19
C PHE A 178 0.52 -6.89 1.71
N GLU A 179 0.90 -5.62 1.78
CA GLU A 179 -0.02 -4.48 1.91
C GLU A 179 -0.28 -3.88 0.54
N SER A 180 -1.54 -3.52 0.26
CA SER A 180 -1.93 -2.77 -0.93
C SER A 180 -2.42 -1.39 -0.50
N VAL A 181 -1.75 -0.35 -0.99
CA VAL A 181 -2.15 1.05 -0.84
C VAL A 181 -2.73 1.52 -2.16
N TYR A 182 -4.01 1.83 -2.18
CA TYR A 182 -4.71 2.37 -3.34
C TYR A 182 -4.79 3.88 -3.22
N ILE A 183 -4.35 4.61 -4.24
CA ILE A 183 -4.42 6.07 -4.30
C ILE A 183 -5.00 6.48 -5.65
N VAL A 184 -5.92 7.43 -5.64
CA VAL A 184 -6.32 8.19 -6.83
C VAL A 184 -6.24 9.67 -6.51
N GLN A 185 -5.63 10.42 -7.43
CA GLN A 185 -5.42 11.86 -7.30
C GLN A 185 -6.19 12.62 -8.37
N TRP A 186 -6.53 13.87 -8.08
CA TRP A 186 -7.15 14.79 -9.04
C TRP A 186 -6.65 16.22 -8.81
N ALA A 187 -6.68 17.02 -9.87
CA ALA A 187 -6.31 18.43 -9.83
C ALA A 187 -7.52 19.37 -9.75
N SER A 188 -8.64 18.99 -10.41
CA SER A 188 -9.89 19.74 -10.38
C SER A 188 -10.88 19.09 -9.41
N GLU A 189 -11.50 19.88 -8.54
CA GLU A 189 -12.53 19.38 -7.61
C GLU A 189 -13.80 18.88 -8.33
N GLU A 190 -13.98 19.22 -9.61
CA GLU A 190 -15.04 18.63 -10.45
C GLU A 190 -14.85 17.11 -10.64
N ASP A 191 -13.61 16.62 -10.62
CA ASP A 191 -13.27 15.20 -10.79
C ASP A 191 -13.35 14.41 -9.47
N ALA A 192 -13.52 15.08 -8.33
CA ALA A 192 -13.47 14.47 -7.01
C ALA A 192 -14.50 13.35 -6.86
N GLY A 193 -15.74 13.59 -7.31
CA GLY A 193 -16.83 12.62 -7.24
C GLY A 193 -16.54 11.35 -8.07
N LEU A 194 -16.00 11.52 -9.28
CA LEU A 194 -15.62 10.43 -10.16
C LEU A 194 -14.52 9.56 -9.51
N CYS A 195 -13.45 10.20 -9.04
CA CYS A 195 -12.29 9.53 -8.43
C CYS A 195 -12.67 8.79 -7.14
N ILE A 196 -13.43 9.43 -6.24
CA ILE A 196 -13.87 8.81 -4.98
C ILE A 196 -14.78 7.61 -5.24
N ASN A 197 -15.70 7.71 -6.20
CA ASN A 197 -16.58 6.60 -6.57
C ASN A 197 -15.81 5.44 -7.19
N TRP A 198 -14.84 5.71 -8.07
CA TRP A 198 -13.93 4.68 -8.59
C TRP A 198 -13.18 3.97 -7.47
N MET A 199 -12.59 4.71 -6.53
CA MET A 199 -11.86 4.15 -5.39
C MET A 199 -12.76 3.24 -4.53
N ARG A 200 -14.02 3.63 -4.30
CA ARG A 200 -14.99 2.80 -3.56
C ARG A 200 -15.35 1.52 -4.31
N ARG A 201 -15.48 1.57 -5.65
CA ARG A 201 -15.68 0.37 -6.48
C ARG A 201 -14.47 -0.55 -6.46
N LEU A 202 -13.25 -0.01 -6.60
CA LEU A 202 -12.00 -0.77 -6.50
C LEU A 202 -11.90 -1.46 -5.14
N TYR A 203 -12.13 -0.72 -4.05
CA TYR A 203 -12.10 -1.27 -2.71
C TYR A 203 -13.20 -2.33 -2.50
N SER A 204 -14.38 -2.15 -3.08
CA SER A 204 -15.43 -3.19 -3.05
C SER A 204 -14.99 -4.46 -3.78
N TYR A 205 -14.40 -4.34 -4.97
CA TYR A 205 -13.84 -5.45 -5.74
C TYR A 205 -12.80 -6.23 -4.94
N MET A 206 -11.88 -5.52 -4.27
CA MET A 206 -10.80 -6.11 -3.49
C MET A 206 -11.26 -6.81 -2.19
N SER A 207 -12.52 -6.64 -1.78
CA SER A 207 -13.05 -7.24 -0.55
C SER A 207 -12.93 -8.77 -0.47
N SER A 208 -13.06 -9.46 -1.62
CA SER A 208 -12.95 -10.92 -1.70
C SER A 208 -11.53 -11.44 -1.49
N TYR A 209 -10.52 -10.58 -1.64
CA TYR A 209 -9.09 -10.92 -1.57
C TYR A 209 -8.40 -10.36 -0.33
N ALA A 210 -8.99 -9.33 0.29
CA ALA A 210 -8.50 -8.74 1.52
C ALA A 210 -8.58 -9.72 2.71
N SER A 211 -7.94 -9.34 3.82
CA SER A 211 -8.05 -10.00 5.11
C SER A 211 -9.51 -10.26 5.52
N LYS A 212 -9.75 -11.46 6.06
CA LYS A 212 -11.07 -11.99 6.41
C LYS A 212 -11.37 -11.80 7.91
N SER A 213 -12.63 -11.99 8.30
CA SER A 213 -13.19 -11.71 9.65
C SER A 213 -13.24 -10.23 10.01
N VAL A 214 -12.11 -9.54 9.96
CA VAL A 214 -12.02 -8.07 10.01
C VAL A 214 -11.14 -7.65 8.85
N ARG A 215 -11.69 -6.85 7.93
CA ARG A 215 -10.91 -6.24 6.85
C ARG A 215 -9.97 -5.20 7.43
N GLU A 216 -8.72 -5.59 7.58
CA GLU A 216 -7.60 -4.84 8.15
C GLU A 216 -7.24 -3.61 7.29
N ALA A 217 -6.88 -2.50 7.93
CA ALA A 217 -6.51 -1.23 7.28
C ALA A 217 -5.37 -0.56 8.05
N TYR A 218 -4.60 0.33 7.40
CA TYR A 218 -3.51 1.04 8.05
C TYR A 218 -3.92 2.45 8.51
N TYR A 219 -3.75 2.75 9.81
CA TYR A 219 -4.19 4.01 10.44
C TYR A 219 -3.64 5.28 9.79
N ASN A 220 -2.40 5.25 9.27
CA ASN A 220 -1.79 6.43 8.65
C ASN A 220 -2.38 6.77 7.27
N TYR A 221 -3.12 5.85 6.66
CA TYR A 221 -4.02 6.12 5.54
C TYR A 221 -5.46 6.21 6.06
N LYS A 222 -5.74 7.28 6.80
CA LYS A 222 -7.07 7.49 7.41
C LYS A 222 -8.18 7.45 6.36
N ASP A 223 -9.16 6.59 6.60
CA ASP A 223 -10.32 6.40 5.76
C ASP A 223 -11.62 6.51 6.56
N LEU A 224 -12.28 7.66 6.45
CA LEU A 224 -13.56 7.92 7.13
C LEU A 224 -14.71 7.04 6.60
N ASP A 225 -14.57 6.42 5.42
CA ASP A 225 -15.56 5.45 4.92
C ASP A 225 -15.61 4.17 5.80
N LEU A 226 -14.60 3.93 6.66
CA LEU A 226 -14.61 2.81 7.60
C LEU A 226 -15.51 3.04 8.82
N GLY A 227 -16.03 4.26 8.98
CA GLY A 227 -16.86 4.69 10.10
C GLY A 227 -16.22 5.84 10.87
N THR A 228 -17.06 6.62 11.55
CA THR A 228 -16.62 7.78 12.34
C THR A 228 -17.22 7.75 13.73
N ASN A 229 -16.57 8.47 14.63
CA ASN A 229 -17.14 8.91 15.88
C ASN A 229 -18.25 9.93 15.64
N ASN A 230 -19.08 10.14 16.65
CA ASN A 230 -20.06 11.20 16.65
C ASN A 230 -19.34 12.55 16.70
N ILE A 231 -19.72 13.47 15.81
CA ILE A 231 -19.14 14.84 15.76
C ILE A 231 -19.42 15.56 17.08
N ASN A 232 -20.63 15.38 17.61
CA ASN A 232 -21.06 15.92 18.89
C ASN A 232 -21.49 14.77 19.81
N GLY A 233 -21.00 14.79 21.04
CA GLY A 233 -21.40 13.85 22.09
C GLY A 233 -20.60 12.55 22.15
N TYR A 234 -21.08 11.64 22.99
CA TYR A 234 -20.40 10.38 23.31
C TYR A 234 -20.34 9.44 22.11
N THR A 235 -19.18 8.83 21.88
CA THR A 235 -19.02 7.68 20.98
C THR A 235 -18.71 6.45 21.80
N SER A 236 -19.54 5.40 21.69
CA SER A 236 -19.32 4.18 22.44
C SER A 236 -18.15 3.37 21.92
N TYR A 237 -17.62 2.49 22.77
CA TYR A 237 -16.62 1.50 22.37
C TYR A 237 -17.10 0.63 21.20
N GLU A 238 -18.37 0.22 21.20
CA GLU A 238 -18.98 -0.62 20.18
C GLU A 238 -19.01 0.10 18.83
N GLN A 239 -19.43 1.36 18.80
CA GLN A 239 -19.43 2.19 17.59
C GLN A 239 -18.01 2.37 17.05
N ALA A 240 -17.06 2.76 17.91
CA ALA A 240 -15.68 2.99 17.49
C ALA A 240 -14.96 1.69 17.10
N SER A 241 -15.38 0.54 17.64
CA SER A 241 -14.79 -0.77 17.30
C SER A 241 -15.00 -1.15 15.82
N VAL A 242 -16.00 -0.58 15.15
CA VAL A 242 -16.26 -0.82 13.71
C VAL A 242 -15.04 -0.44 12.86
N TRP A 243 -14.43 0.72 13.13
CA TRP A 243 -13.20 1.17 12.46
C TRP A 243 -11.94 0.79 13.28
N GLY A 244 -12.01 0.82 14.60
CA GLY A 244 -10.87 0.61 15.50
C GLY A 244 -10.27 -0.78 15.40
N LEU A 245 -11.09 -1.82 15.25
CA LEU A 245 -10.61 -3.19 15.06
C LEU A 245 -9.93 -3.38 13.69
N LYS A 246 -10.27 -2.58 12.68
CA LYS A 246 -9.63 -2.63 11.36
C LYS A 246 -8.19 -2.12 11.42
N TYR A 247 -7.96 -1.01 12.15
CA TYR A 247 -6.63 -0.40 12.30
C TYR A 247 -5.75 -1.06 13.36
N PHE A 248 -6.36 -1.56 14.44
CA PHE A 248 -5.60 -1.97 15.63
C PHE A 248 -5.85 -3.41 16.07
N LYS A 249 -6.74 -4.16 15.38
CA LYS A 249 -7.14 -5.52 15.76
C LYS A 249 -7.42 -5.57 17.28
N ASN A 250 -6.88 -6.58 17.96
CA ASN A 250 -7.05 -6.77 19.40
C ASN A 250 -6.38 -5.68 20.26
N ASN A 251 -5.46 -4.89 19.71
CA ASN A 251 -4.81 -3.80 20.44
C ASN A 251 -5.76 -2.64 20.73
N PHE A 252 -6.87 -2.52 20.00
CA PHE A 252 -7.84 -1.45 20.18
C PHE A 252 -8.36 -1.35 21.63
N LYS A 253 -8.64 -2.50 22.26
CA LYS A 253 -9.10 -2.56 23.66
C LYS A 253 -8.07 -1.99 24.64
N ARG A 254 -6.78 -2.28 24.42
CA ARG A 254 -5.68 -1.73 25.25
C ARG A 254 -5.56 -0.22 25.03
N LEU A 255 -5.70 0.24 23.78
CA LEU A 255 -5.65 1.66 23.43
C LEU A 255 -6.76 2.46 24.10
N VAL A 256 -8.00 1.96 24.08
CA VAL A 256 -9.16 2.57 24.75
C VAL A 256 -8.94 2.70 26.26
N ARG A 257 -8.37 1.67 26.91
CA ARG A 257 -8.01 1.74 28.34
C ARG A 257 -6.98 2.83 28.62
N ILE A 258 -5.95 2.93 27.79
CA ILE A 258 -4.92 3.97 27.92
C ILE A 258 -5.54 5.35 27.74
N LYS A 259 -6.32 5.56 26.67
CA LYS A 259 -7.04 6.81 26.41
C LYS A 259 -7.89 7.23 27.62
N THR A 260 -8.63 6.29 28.20
CA THR A 260 -9.47 6.55 29.39
C THR A 260 -8.66 7.06 30.58
N MET A 261 -7.42 6.58 30.77
CA MET A 261 -6.56 7.01 31.88
C MET A 261 -5.90 8.37 31.63
N ILE A 262 -5.46 8.63 30.40
CA ILE A 262 -4.64 9.81 30.09
C ILE A 262 -5.45 11.02 29.62
N ASP A 263 -6.63 10.79 29.05
CA ASP A 263 -7.52 11.82 28.52
C ASP A 263 -9.00 11.42 28.70
N PRO A 264 -9.48 11.35 29.95
CA PRO A 264 -10.86 10.94 30.27
C PRO A 264 -11.91 11.93 29.76
N MET A 265 -11.57 13.20 29.61
CA MET A 265 -12.46 14.24 29.08
C MET A 265 -12.52 14.23 27.53
N ASN A 266 -11.76 13.32 26.90
CA ASN A 266 -11.65 13.18 25.46
C ASN A 266 -11.27 14.49 24.73
N PHE A 267 -10.42 15.31 25.36
CA PHE A 267 -9.99 16.60 24.82
C PHE A 267 -9.30 16.43 23.47
N PHE A 268 -8.40 15.44 23.35
CA PHE A 268 -7.73 15.12 22.10
C PHE A 268 -8.58 14.17 21.26
N SER A 269 -9.49 14.74 20.46
CA SER A 269 -10.43 13.99 19.64
C SER A 269 -10.48 14.46 18.18
N ASN A 270 -10.93 13.56 17.32
CA ASN A 270 -11.28 13.74 15.91
C ASN A 270 -12.24 12.61 15.50
N GLU A 271 -12.63 12.61 14.23
CA GLU A 271 -13.62 11.71 13.62
C GLU A 271 -13.26 10.22 13.75
N GLN A 272 -12.00 9.85 13.96
CA GLN A 272 -11.53 8.48 14.20
C GLN A 272 -10.51 8.43 15.36
N SER A 273 -10.74 9.23 16.38
CA SER A 273 -9.95 9.19 17.62
C SER A 273 -10.40 8.03 18.50
N ILE A 274 -9.47 7.40 19.20
CA ILE A 274 -9.81 6.35 20.17
C ILE A 274 -10.68 7.00 21.27
N PRO A 275 -11.90 6.52 21.55
CA PRO A 275 -12.74 7.09 22.61
C PRO A 275 -12.31 6.57 23.99
N PRO A 276 -12.53 7.32 25.08
CA PRO A 276 -12.52 6.76 26.44
C PRO A 276 -13.75 5.87 26.66
N LEU A 277 -13.69 4.96 27.66
CA LEU A 277 -14.81 4.06 28.00
C LEU A 277 -16.01 4.77 28.63
N LEU A 278 -15.76 5.91 29.28
CA LEU A 278 -16.77 6.73 29.91
C LEU A 278 -16.55 8.15 29.39
N SER A 279 -17.55 8.72 28.73
CA SER A 279 -17.64 10.17 28.63
C SER A 279 -18.43 10.66 29.85
N PRO A 280 -17.95 11.68 30.58
CA PRO A 280 -18.79 12.40 31.52
C PRO A 280 -20.01 13.01 30.83
#